data_AF-A0A392R6D0-F1
#
_entry.id   AF-A0A392R6D0-F1
#
_cell.length_a   1.000
_cell.length_b   1.000
_cell.length_c   1.000
_cell.angle_alpha   90.00
_cell.angle_beta   90.00
_cell.angle_gamma   90.00
#
_symmetry.space_group_name_H-M   'P 1'
#
loop_
_entity.id
_entity.type
_entity.pdbx_description
1 polymer ?
#
loop_
_entity_poly.entity_id
_entity_poly.type
_entity_poly.pdbx_seq_one_letter_code
_entity_poly.pdbx_strand_id
1 'polypeptide(L)' 'FIGIMEAATITADPIPLLTPYKMGNFNLAHRVVLAPLTRMRSYNNVPQPIAINYYSQRASKGGLLIAEATDVSD' A
#
# COMPACT_ATOMS: atom_id res chain seq x y z
N PHE A 1 -34.82 -13.73 -40.05
CA PHE A 1 -34.22 -12.57 -39.37
C PHE A 1 -34.14 -12.90 -37.88
N ILE A 2 -33.18 -13.73 -37.49
CA ILE A 2 -32.98 -14.13 -36.09
C ILE A 2 -31.87 -13.23 -35.57
N GLY A 3 -32.24 -12.27 -34.73
CA GLY A 3 -31.32 -11.33 -34.08
C GLY A 3 -30.48 -12.08 -33.05
N ILE A 4 -29.17 -12.10 -33.28
CA ILE A 4 -28.15 -12.48 -32.30
C ILE A 4 -28.27 -11.53 -31.10
N MET A 5 -28.57 -12.09 -29.93
CA MET A 5 -28.49 -11.34 -28.67
C MET A 5 -27.01 -11.15 -28.35
N GLU A 6 -26.57 -9.90 -28.36
CA GLU A 6 -25.23 -9.50 -27.94
C GLU A 6 -25.08 -9.76 -26.45
N ALA A 7 -24.20 -10.68 -26.08
CA ALA A 7 -23.88 -10.97 -24.69
C ALA A 7 -23.20 -9.74 -24.09
N ALA A 8 -23.91 -9.01 -23.23
CA ALA A 8 -23.34 -7.91 -22.47
C ALA A 8 -22.22 -8.46 -21.57
N THR A 9 -20.97 -8.20 -21.94
CA THR A 9 -19.80 -8.45 -21.10
C THR A 9 -19.96 -7.62 -19.83
N ILE A 10 -20.24 -8.24 -18.68
CA ILE A 10 -20.22 -7.58 -17.38
C ILE A 10 -18.75 -7.26 -17.06
N THR A 11 -18.23 -6.13 -17.56
CA THR A 11 -16.97 -5.59 -17.07
C THR A 11 -17.25 -5.03 -15.69
N ALA A 12 -16.94 -5.80 -14.65
CA ALA A 12 -16.98 -5.28 -13.28
C ALA A 12 -16.15 -4.00 -13.24
N ASP A 13 -16.73 -2.92 -12.72
CA ASP A 13 -16.02 -1.66 -12.57
C ASP A 13 -14.73 -1.91 -11.77
N PRO A 14 -13.58 -1.38 -12.23
CA PRO A 14 -12.32 -1.61 -11.54
C PRO A 14 -12.43 -1.06 -10.12
N ILE A 15 -12.08 -1.88 -9.13
CA ILE A 15 -12.11 -1.50 -7.71
C ILE A 15 -11.25 -0.24 -7.54
N PRO A 16 -11.82 0.94 -7.22
CA PRO A 16 -11.09 2.20 -7.28
C PRO A 16 -9.83 2.21 -6.40
N LEU A 17 -9.87 1.51 -5.26
CA LEU A 17 -8.75 1.36 -4.32
C LEU A 17 -7.55 0.58 -4.90
N LEU A 18 -7.78 -0.34 -5.84
CA LEU A 18 -6.73 -1.18 -6.43
C LEU A 18 -6.21 -0.62 -7.76
N THR A 19 -6.69 0.57 -8.17
CA THR A 19 -6.20 1.24 -9.36
C THR A 19 -4.88 1.97 -9.10
N PRO A 20 -3.97 2.04 -10.10
CA PRO A 20 -2.75 2.82 -9.98
C PRO A 20 -3.01 4.31 -9.69
N TYR A 21 -2.06 4.95 -8.99
CA TYR A 21 -2.15 6.37 -8.63
C TYR A 21 -0.78 7.03 -8.62
N LYS A 22 -0.68 8.21 -9.24
CA LYS A 22 0.54 9.03 -9.22
C LYS A 22 0.46 10.03 -8.06
N MET A 23 1.36 9.87 -7.10
CA MET A 23 1.48 10.74 -5.92
C MET A 23 2.81 11.51 -5.99
N GLY A 24 2.79 12.75 -6.46
CA GLY A 24 4.01 13.53 -6.65
C GLY A 24 5.00 12.81 -7.56
N ASN A 25 6.15 12.42 -7.02
CA ASN A 25 7.21 11.68 -7.72
C ASN A 25 7.04 10.15 -7.67
N PHE A 26 6.06 9.64 -6.91
CA PHE A 26 5.81 8.21 -6.74
C PHE A 26 4.71 7.71 -7.67
N ASN A 27 4.93 6.57 -8.31
CA ASN A 27 3.91 5.85 -9.06
C ASN A 27 3.48 4.62 -8.25
N LEU A 28 2.30 4.68 -7.65
CA LEU A 28 1.74 3.61 -6.82
C LEU A 28 0.91 2.65 -7.67
N ALA A 29 1.05 1.36 -7.43
CA ALA A 29 0.26 0.32 -8.09
C ALA A 29 -1.18 0.24 -7.54
N HIS A 30 -1.40 0.73 -6.31
CA HIS A 30 -2.69 0.74 -5.62
C HIS A 30 -2.73 1.88 -4.59
N ARG A 31 -3.93 2.17 -4.07
CA ARG A 31 -4.19 3.30 -3.16
C ARG A 31 -4.24 2.90 -1.68
N VAL A 32 -3.77 1.70 -1.33
CA VAL A 32 -3.65 1.22 0.05
C VAL A 32 -2.26 1.57 0.57
N VAL A 33 -2.21 2.26 1.71
CA VAL A 33 -0.98 2.77 2.31
C VAL A 33 -0.92 2.32 3.78
N LEU A 34 0.25 1.94 4.26
CA LEU A 34 0.47 1.73 5.69
C LEU A 34 0.63 3.10 6.36
N ALA A 35 -0.32 3.46 7.22
CA ALA A 35 -0.25 4.64 8.07
C ALA A 35 0.93 4.55 9.06
N PRO A 36 1.46 5.68 9.56
CA PRO A 36 2.47 5.66 10.63
C PRO A 36 1.88 5.07 11.91
N LEU A 37 2.52 4.02 12.45
CA LEU A 37 2.07 3.30 13.64
C LEU A 37 3.23 3.07 14.61
N THR A 38 3.32 3.85 15.69
CA THR A 38 4.34 3.66 16.74
C THR A 38 4.17 2.32 17.44
N ARG A 39 5.23 1.49 17.44
CA ARG A 39 5.15 0.12 17.96
C ARG A 39 5.81 -0.10 19.32
N MET A 40 6.56 0.88 19.82
CA MET A 40 7.31 0.77 21.08
C MET A 40 8.26 -0.44 21.11
N ARG A 41 8.96 -0.68 19.99
CA ARG A 41 9.91 -1.82 19.81
C ARG A 41 11.33 -1.37 19.49
N SER A 42 11.62 -0.10 19.71
CA SER A 42 12.93 0.52 19.54
C SER A 42 13.56 0.71 20.92
N TYR A 43 14.83 0.32 21.08
CA TYR A 43 15.60 0.55 22.30
C TYR A 43 16.60 1.67 22.01
N ASN A 44 16.62 2.73 22.84
CA ASN A 44 17.46 3.91 22.62
C ASN A 44 17.31 4.52 21.22
N ASN A 45 16.07 4.59 20.71
CA ASN A 45 15.78 5.08 19.35
C ASN A 45 16.43 4.24 18.22
N VAL A 46 16.97 3.05 18.51
CA VAL A 46 17.53 2.12 17.52
C VAL A 46 16.52 1.03 17.14
N PRO A 47 16.09 0.97 15.86
CA PRO A 47 15.26 -0.11 15.35
C PRO A 47 15.91 -1.49 15.53
N GLN A 48 15.15 -2.43 16.07
CA GLN A 48 15.61 -3.80 16.31
C GLN A 48 15.41 -4.67 15.05
N PRO A 49 16.10 -5.83 14.91
CA PRO A 49 15.98 -6.70 13.73
C PRO A 49 14.54 -7.13 13.39
N ILE A 50 13.64 -7.17 14.38
CA ILE A 50 12.21 -7.44 14.17
C ILE A 50 11.51 -6.39 13.29
N ALA A 51 12.01 -5.15 13.24
CA ALA A 51 11.49 -4.10 12.38
C ALA A 51 11.60 -4.47 10.90
N ILE A 52 12.70 -5.13 10.50
CA ILE A 52 12.91 -5.61 9.12
C ILE A 52 11.80 -6.59 8.74
N ASN A 53 11.59 -7.62 9.57
CA ASN A 53 10.52 -8.60 9.35
C ASN A 53 9.15 -7.93 9.35
N TYR A 54 8.93 -6.97 10.25
CA TYR A 54 7.67 -6.26 10.38
C TYR A 54 7.29 -5.48 9.12
N TYR A 55 8.20 -4.67 8.58
CA TYR A 55 7.97 -3.88 7.36
C TYR A 55 7.97 -4.76 6.11
N SER A 56 8.82 -5.79 6.05
CA SER A 56 8.86 -6.73 4.91
C SER A 56 7.53 -7.46 4.72
N GLN A 57 6.89 -7.89 5.81
CA GLN A 57 5.57 -8.55 5.76
C GLN A 57 4.44 -7.62 5.30
N ARG A 58 4.60 -6.30 5.46
CA ARG A 58 3.60 -5.28 5.12
C ARG A 58 3.86 -4.62 3.77
N ALA A 59 5.04 -4.87 3.19
CA ALA A 59 5.39 -4.36 1.88
C ALA A 59 4.56 -5.07 0.80
N SER A 60 3.76 -4.30 0.09
CA SER A 60 3.07 -4.73 -1.12
C SER A 60 3.81 -4.21 -2.36
N LYS A 61 3.69 -4.93 -3.49
CA LYS A 61 4.33 -4.53 -4.74
C LYS A 61 3.78 -3.17 -5.21
N GLY A 62 4.66 -2.16 -5.28
CA GLY A 62 4.30 -0.80 -5.69
C GLY A 62 3.36 -0.07 -4.71
N GLY A 63 3.33 -0.50 -3.45
CA GLY A 63 2.62 0.20 -2.37
C GLY A 63 3.50 1.23 -1.66
N LEU A 64 2.87 2.06 -0.83
CA LEU A 64 3.56 3.04 0.02
C LEU A 64 3.41 2.66 1.49
N LEU A 65 4.52 2.72 2.23
CA LEU A 65 4.54 2.52 3.68
C LEU A 65 5.13 3.76 4.33
N ILE A 66 4.44 4.29 5.35
CA ILE A 66 4.96 5.35 6.19
C ILE A 66 5.45 4.68 7.48
N ALA A 67 6.74 4.86 7.79
CA ALA A 67 7.35 4.30 8.98
C ALA A 67 6.74 4.90 10.26
N GLU A 68 7.00 4.25 11.38
CA GLU A 68 6.64 4.80 12.69
C GLU A 68 7.30 6.16 12.97
N ALA A 69 6.73 6.91 13.91
CA ALA A 69 7.32 8.16 14.36
C ALA A 69 8.75 7.90 14.85
N THR A 70 9.71 8.63 14.28
CA THR A 70 11.14 8.50 14.55
C THR A 70 11.65 9.86 15.00
N ASP A 71 12.26 9.92 16.17
CA ASP A 71 12.78 11.16 16.74
C ASP A 71 13.95 11.68 15.90
N VAL A 72 14.04 13.00 15.76
CA VAL A 72 15.10 13.68 14.99
C VAL A 72 16.28 14.12 15.86
N SER A 73 16.08 14.18 17.18
CA SER A 73 17.06 14.54 18.19
C SER A 73 16.77 13.79 19.48
N ASP A 74 17.80 13.65 20.33
CA ASP A 74 17.69 13.05 21.67
C ASP A 74 16.83 13.90 22.63
#